data_AF-A0A366XDQ6-F1
#
_entry.id   AF-A0A366XDQ6-F1
#
_cell.length_a   1.000
_cell.length_b   1.000
_cell.length_c   1.000
_cell.angle_alpha   90.00
_cell.angle_beta   90.00
_cell.angle_gamma   90.00
#
_symmetry.space_group_name_H-M   'P 1'
#
loop_
_entity.id
_entity.type
_entity.pdbx_description
1 polymer ?
#
loop_
_entity_poly.entity_id
_entity_poly.type
_entity_poly.pdbx_seq_one_letter_code
_entity_poly.pdbx_strand_id
1 'polypeptide(L)'
;MNSKKSILLIVALAVLGGIVFSQVAISPALTFVIGVLASAFILNLSSTKSASEPEQNPSTKTLYVGNLPYKANESHVRELFSEQGEVFAVRLMKDKRTGKRRGFGFVVMASNDVQTAISALNDKDYMQRTLKVRIANDPKHPEIDEAEQE
;
A
#
# COMPACT_ATOMS: atom_id res chain seq x y z
N MET A 1 20.41 8.65 -19.21
CA MET A 1 21.47 9.58 -18.75
C MET A 1 22.46 8.77 -17.92
N ASN A 2 23.71 8.62 -18.36
CA ASN A 2 24.68 7.71 -17.72
C ASN A 2 24.85 8.05 -16.23
N SER A 3 24.63 7.09 -15.33
CA SER A 3 24.69 7.24 -13.87
C SER A 3 25.92 8.05 -13.37
N LYS A 4 27.08 7.88 -14.02
CA LYS A 4 28.31 8.63 -13.70
C LYS A 4 28.23 10.13 -13.99
N LYS A 5 27.51 10.53 -15.06
CA LYS A 5 27.29 11.95 -15.42
C LYS A 5 26.34 12.64 -14.44
N SER A 6 25.33 11.93 -13.92
CA SER A 6 24.41 12.47 -12.91
C SER A 6 25.10 12.68 -11.55
N ILE A 7 25.95 11.73 -11.13
CA ILE A 7 26.72 11.87 -9.88
C ILE A 7 27.68 13.06 -9.98
N LEU A 8 28.36 13.22 -11.12
CA LEU A 8 29.30 14.32 -11.32
C LEU A 8 28.61 15.69 -11.31
N LEU A 9 27.38 15.80 -11.83
CA LEU A 9 26.58 17.01 -11.75
C LEU A 9 26.16 17.35 -10.30
N ILE A 10 25.79 16.35 -9.50
CA ILE A 10 25.41 16.56 -8.08
C ILE A 10 26.61 17.05 -7.28
N VAL A 11 27.79 16.44 -7.47
CA VAL A 11 29.03 16.86 -6.79
C VAL A 11 29.42 18.28 -7.20
N ALA A 12 29.31 18.62 -8.49
CA ALA A 12 29.61 19.97 -8.97
C ALA A 12 28.68 21.03 -8.35
N LEU A 13 27.38 20.75 -8.25
CA LEU A 13 26.39 21.62 -7.59
C LEU A 13 26.67 21.79 -6.10
N ALA A 14 27.03 20.72 -5.40
CA ALA A 14 27.34 20.77 -3.97
C ALA A 14 28.59 21.63 -3.68
N VAL A 15 29.63 21.50 -4.51
CA VAL A 15 30.86 22.30 -4.38
C VAL A 15 30.59 23.77 -4.70
N LEU A 16 29.85 24.07 -5.78
CA LEU A 16 29.43 25.44 -6.11
C LEU A 16 28.60 26.05 -4.99
N GLY A 17 27.61 25.31 -4.45
CA GLY A 17 26.79 25.74 -3.33
C GLY A 17 27.61 26.03 -2.08
N GLY A 18 28.55 25.15 -1.72
CA GLY A 18 29.42 25.32 -0.55
C GLY A 18 30.36 26.53 -0.67
N ILE A 19 30.91 26.79 -1.86
CA ILE A 19 31.79 27.94 -2.11
C ILE A 19 31.00 29.25 -2.02
N VAL A 20 29.82 29.32 -2.66
CA VAL A 20 28.94 30.50 -2.59
C VAL A 20 28.49 30.72 -1.15
N PHE A 21 28.12 29.66 -0.43
CA PHE A 21 27.72 29.72 0.98
C PHE A 21 28.86 30.16 1.91
N SER A 22 30.12 29.82 1.59
CA SER A 22 31.29 30.24 2.37
C SER A 22 31.66 31.72 2.19
N GLN A 23 31.24 32.36 1.09
CA GLN A 23 31.54 33.77 0.84
C GLN A 23 30.43 34.73 1.23
N VAL A 24 29.20 34.23 1.43
CA VAL A 24 28.10 35.05 1.89
C VAL A 24 28.09 35.03 3.43
N ALA A 25 28.38 36.17 4.05
CA ALA A 25 28.20 36.37 5.48
C ALA A 25 26.70 36.48 5.79
N ILE A 26 26.01 35.34 5.78
CA ILE A 26 24.59 35.25 6.15
C ILE A 26 24.52 35.51 7.66
N SER A 27 23.79 36.54 8.06
CA SER A 27 23.60 36.81 9.48
C SER A 27 22.86 35.63 10.13
N PRO A 28 23.18 35.26 11.39
CA PRO A 28 22.48 34.19 12.09
C PRO A 28 20.95 34.37 12.13
N ALA A 29 20.49 35.64 12.10
CA ALA A 29 19.08 35.99 12.01
C ALA A 29 18.43 35.57 10.67
N LEU A 30 19.12 35.76 9.54
CA LEU A 30 18.61 35.33 8.23
C LEU A 30 18.48 33.80 8.16
N THR A 31 19.46 33.07 8.70
CA THR A 31 19.44 31.61 8.78
C THR A 31 18.27 31.10 9.62
N PHE A 32 17.98 31.74 10.75
CA PHE A 32 16.84 31.38 11.59
C PHE A 32 15.51 31.57 10.85
N VAL A 33 15.33 32.70 10.17
CA VAL A 33 14.09 32.98 9.41
C VAL A 33 13.90 32.00 8.25
N ILE A 34 14.95 31.73 7.47
CA ILE A 34 14.89 30.76 6.36
C ILE A 34 14.66 29.35 6.89
N GLY A 35 15.28 28.98 8.02
CA GLY A 35 15.09 27.69 8.68
C GLY A 35 13.65 27.50 9.19
N VAL A 36 13.06 28.52 9.82
CA VAL A 36 11.67 28.50 10.28
C VAL A 36 10.71 28.37 9.09
N LEU A 37 10.91 29.15 8.03
CA LEU A 37 10.10 29.09 6.81
C LEU A 37 10.24 27.74 6.07
N ALA A 38 11.46 27.23 5.95
CA ALA A 38 11.72 25.92 5.38
C ALA A 38 11.11 24.81 6.23
N SER A 39 11.14 24.89 7.56
CA SER A 39 10.50 23.90 8.45
C SER A 39 8.98 23.93 8.32
N ALA A 40 8.37 25.11 8.23
CA ALA A 40 6.93 25.23 8.02
C ALA A 40 6.53 24.67 6.65
N PHE A 41 7.36 24.88 5.63
CA PHE A 41 7.15 24.31 4.30
C PHE A 41 7.38 22.79 4.29
N ILE A 42 8.38 22.27 5.01
CA ILE A 42 8.63 20.82 5.15
C ILE A 42 7.51 20.13 5.96
N LEU A 43 6.95 20.77 6.99
CA LEU A 43 5.77 20.25 7.70
C LEU A 43 4.55 20.24 6.77
N ASN A 44 4.35 21.29 5.98
CA ASN A 44 3.28 21.34 4.98
C ASN A 44 3.49 20.32 3.84
N LEU A 45 4.74 19.90 3.58
CA LEU A 45 5.09 18.90 2.57
C LEU A 45 5.14 17.46 3.12
N SER A 46 5.19 17.29 4.44
CA SER A 46 5.20 15.98 5.11
C SER A 46 3.81 15.38 5.30
N SER A 47 2.74 16.10 4.90
CA SER A 47 1.36 15.61 4.95
C SER A 47 0.99 14.59 3.85
N THR A 48 1.96 13.89 3.24
CA THR A 48 1.69 12.83 2.26
C THR A 48 2.54 11.58 2.44
N LYS A 49 2.75 11.09 3.68
CA LYS A 49 3.09 9.66 3.87
C LYS A 49 2.68 9.08 5.21
N SER A 50 1.68 8.19 5.12
CA SER A 50 1.33 7.10 6.03
C SER A 50 0.80 7.45 7.43
N ALA A 51 -0.53 7.51 7.53
CA ALA A 51 -1.26 6.77 8.54
C ALA A 51 -2.64 6.42 7.96
N SER A 52 -3.06 5.19 8.18
CA SER A 52 -4.32 4.59 7.78
C SER A 52 -5.53 5.34 8.31
N GLU A 53 -6.13 6.19 7.49
CA GLU A 53 -7.57 6.44 7.52
C GLU A 53 -8.21 5.61 6.39
N PRO A 54 -9.45 5.11 6.56
CA PRO A 54 -10.24 4.64 5.44
C PRO A 54 -10.60 5.86 4.60
N GLU A 55 -9.63 6.35 3.84
CA GLU A 55 -9.87 7.32 2.79
C GLU A 55 -10.92 6.71 1.87
N GLN A 56 -12.08 7.34 1.90
CA GLN A 56 -13.07 7.31 0.85
C GLN A 56 -12.41 7.87 -0.42
N ASN A 57 -11.58 7.08 -1.08
CA ASN A 57 -10.94 7.38 -2.36
C ASN A 57 -11.10 6.19 -3.33
N PRO A 58 -10.95 6.45 -4.63
CA PRO A 58 -11.96 6.24 -5.67
C PRO A 58 -12.28 4.76 -5.92
N SER A 59 -13.51 4.36 -5.60
CA SER A 59 -14.13 3.12 -6.09
C SER A 59 -13.24 1.87 -6.00
N THR A 60 -12.81 1.45 -4.81
CA THR A 60 -12.31 0.07 -4.59
C THR A 60 -13.40 -0.80 -3.99
N LYS A 61 -13.43 -2.09 -4.33
CA LYS A 61 -14.36 -3.08 -3.74
C LYS A 61 -13.61 -4.29 -3.21
N THR A 62 -14.16 -4.87 -2.16
CA THR A 62 -13.66 -6.11 -1.56
C THR A 62 -14.39 -7.30 -2.19
N LEU A 63 -13.63 -8.31 -2.56
CA LEU A 63 -14.08 -9.60 -3.07
C LEU A 63 -13.87 -10.67 -2.02
N TYR A 64 -14.89 -11.50 -1.81
CA TYR A 64 -14.79 -12.75 -1.06
C TYR A 64 -14.34 -13.86 -2.02
N VAL A 65 -13.33 -14.61 -1.58
CA VAL A 65 -12.77 -15.75 -2.34
C VAL A 65 -12.86 -17.00 -1.47
N GLY A 66 -13.74 -17.91 -1.82
CA GLY A 66 -14.03 -19.15 -1.09
C GLY A 66 -13.54 -20.39 -1.82
N ASN A 67 -13.53 -21.50 -1.08
CA ASN A 67 -13.10 -22.82 -1.54
C ASN A 67 -11.63 -22.91 -1.99
N LEU A 68 -10.80 -21.99 -1.51
CA LEU A 68 -9.37 -21.97 -1.81
C LEU A 68 -8.70 -23.25 -1.30
N PRO A 69 -7.76 -23.83 -2.06
CA PRO A 69 -6.92 -24.93 -1.60
C PRO A 69 -6.17 -24.55 -0.32
N TYR A 70 -6.04 -25.48 0.62
CA TYR A 70 -5.27 -25.24 1.86
C TYR A 70 -3.79 -24.93 1.61
N LYS A 71 -3.28 -25.26 0.42
CA LYS A 71 -1.92 -24.94 -0.04
C LYS A 71 -1.80 -23.54 -0.66
N ALA A 72 -2.92 -22.89 -1.01
CA ALA A 72 -2.91 -21.58 -1.68
C ALA A 72 -2.47 -20.46 -0.71
N ASN A 73 -1.38 -19.77 -1.07
CA ASN A 73 -0.80 -18.65 -0.31
C ASN A 73 -1.39 -17.31 -0.79
N GLU A 74 -1.17 -16.24 -0.03
CA GLU A 74 -1.53 -14.88 -0.46
C GLU A 74 -0.88 -14.52 -1.79
N SER A 75 0.37 -14.91 -2.02
CA SER A 75 1.06 -14.67 -3.30
C SER A 75 0.33 -15.32 -4.49
N HIS A 76 -0.12 -16.57 -4.35
CA HIS A 76 -0.84 -17.26 -5.42
C HIS A 76 -2.19 -16.63 -5.71
N VAL A 77 -2.91 -16.18 -4.67
CA VAL A 77 -4.19 -15.48 -4.84
C VAL A 77 -3.96 -14.10 -5.45
N ARG A 78 -2.92 -13.38 -5.02
CA ARG A 78 -2.57 -12.09 -5.60
C ARG A 78 -2.28 -12.22 -7.09
N GLU A 79 -1.42 -13.16 -7.47
CA GLU A 79 -1.06 -13.42 -8.87
C GLU A 79 -2.28 -13.76 -9.73
N LEU A 80 -3.14 -14.66 -9.26
CA LEU A 80 -4.37 -15.04 -9.97
C LEU A 80 -5.32 -13.87 -10.20
N PHE A 81 -5.46 -12.98 -9.22
CA PHE A 81 -6.34 -11.80 -9.33
C PHE A 81 -5.66 -10.64 -10.09
N SER A 82 -4.32 -10.56 -10.07
CA SER A 82 -3.54 -9.58 -10.83
C SER A 82 -3.65 -9.77 -12.35
N GLU A 83 -3.99 -10.97 -12.83
CA GLU A 83 -4.33 -11.19 -14.25
C GLU A 83 -5.60 -10.47 -14.68
N GLN A 84 -6.51 -10.20 -13.75
CA GLN A 84 -7.84 -9.62 -14.03
C GLN A 84 -7.90 -8.12 -13.75
N GLY A 85 -6.97 -7.57 -12.96
CA GLY A 85 -6.95 -6.15 -12.62
C GLY A 85 -5.99 -5.80 -11.49
N GLU A 86 -6.08 -4.56 -11.01
CA GLU A 86 -5.21 -4.07 -9.95
C GLU A 86 -5.64 -4.60 -8.57
N VAL A 87 -4.71 -5.26 -7.87
CA VAL A 87 -4.92 -5.81 -6.52
C VAL A 87 -4.21 -4.97 -5.47
N PHE A 88 -4.99 -4.34 -4.60
CA PHE A 88 -4.47 -3.52 -3.50
C PHE A 88 -4.03 -4.41 -2.32
N ALA A 89 -4.94 -5.26 -1.83
CA ALA A 89 -4.69 -6.09 -0.65
C ALA A 89 -5.26 -7.50 -0.83
N VAL A 90 -4.61 -8.48 -0.20
CA VAL A 90 -5.08 -9.86 -0.09
C VAL A 90 -4.99 -10.25 1.38
N ARG A 91 -6.05 -10.85 1.92
CA ARG A 91 -6.10 -11.35 3.30
C ARG A 91 -6.69 -12.74 3.33
N LEU A 92 -5.87 -13.75 3.68
CA LEU A 92 -6.35 -15.13 3.86
C LEU A 92 -6.71 -15.44 5.31
N MET A 93 -7.89 -16.03 5.54
CA MET A 93 -8.33 -16.39 6.88
C MET A 93 -7.70 -17.72 7.32
N LYS A 94 -7.07 -17.67 8.49
CA LYS A 94 -6.54 -18.82 9.21
C LYS A 94 -7.35 -19.02 10.48
N ASP A 95 -7.51 -20.26 10.90
CA ASP A 95 -8.06 -20.60 12.20
C ASP A 95 -7.07 -20.15 13.28
N LYS A 96 -7.52 -19.30 14.21
CA LYS A 96 -6.68 -18.77 15.30
C LYS A 96 -6.21 -19.84 16.28
N ARG A 97 -6.97 -20.93 16.44
CA ARG A 97 -6.67 -22.00 17.39
C ARG A 97 -5.75 -23.07 16.80
N THR A 98 -5.95 -23.42 15.53
CA THR A 98 -5.21 -24.50 14.87
C THR A 98 -4.14 -24.01 13.90
N GLY A 99 -4.12 -22.72 13.54
CA GLY A 99 -3.26 -22.13 12.52
C GLY A 99 -3.56 -22.60 11.10
N LYS A 100 -4.51 -23.53 10.92
CA LYS A 100 -4.85 -24.10 9.61
C LYS A 100 -5.63 -23.09 8.78
N ARG A 101 -5.42 -23.10 7.47
CA ARG A 101 -6.14 -22.22 6.55
C ARG A 101 -7.61 -22.63 6.50
N ARG A 102 -8.53 -21.66 6.56
CA ARG A 102 -9.96 -21.94 6.47
C ARG A 102 -10.45 -22.16 5.03
N GLY A 103 -9.57 -21.96 4.04
CA GLY A 103 -9.91 -22.10 2.62
C GLY A 103 -10.74 -20.96 2.07
N PHE A 104 -10.66 -19.77 2.69
CA PHE A 104 -11.25 -18.55 2.16
C PHE A 104 -10.44 -17.30 2.50
N GLY A 105 -10.69 -16.23 1.75
CA GLY A 105 -9.93 -14.99 1.75
C GLY A 105 -10.77 -13.78 1.34
N PHE A 106 -10.19 -12.60 1.54
CA PHE A 106 -10.67 -11.34 0.99
C PHE A 106 -9.60 -10.72 0.10
N VAL A 107 -10.01 -10.13 -1.02
CA VAL A 107 -9.14 -9.43 -1.97
C VAL A 107 -9.73 -8.06 -2.23
N VAL A 108 -8.92 -7.01 -2.09
CA VAL A 108 -9.32 -5.63 -2.38
C VAL A 108 -8.81 -5.26 -3.77
N MET A 109 -9.74 -4.86 -4.65
CA MET A 109 -9.46 -4.52 -6.05
C MET A 109 -10.15 -3.22 -6.46
N ALA A 110 -9.76 -2.69 -7.61
CA ALA A 110 -10.43 -1.58 -8.24
C ALA A 110 -11.87 -1.97 -8.68
N SER A 111 -12.86 -1.11 -8.48
CA SER A 111 -14.29 -1.44 -8.71
C SER A 111 -14.64 -1.73 -10.16
N ASN A 112 -13.90 -1.14 -11.10
CA ASN A 112 -14.00 -1.41 -12.53
C ASN A 112 -13.63 -2.87 -12.86
N ASP A 113 -12.63 -3.42 -12.18
CA ASP A 113 -12.09 -4.76 -12.49
C ASP A 113 -12.84 -5.88 -11.74
N VAL A 114 -13.56 -5.52 -10.67
CA VAL A 114 -14.28 -6.46 -9.80
C VAL A 114 -15.29 -7.32 -10.55
N GLN A 115 -16.06 -6.74 -11.48
CA GLN A 115 -17.05 -7.50 -12.25
C GLN A 115 -16.37 -8.52 -13.17
N THR A 116 -15.30 -8.11 -13.85
CA THR A 116 -14.49 -8.97 -14.72
C THR A 116 -13.86 -10.11 -13.93
N ALA A 117 -13.25 -9.80 -12.78
CA ALA A 117 -12.64 -10.79 -11.91
C ALA A 117 -13.66 -11.82 -11.40
N ILE A 118 -14.86 -11.40 -11.01
CA ILE A 118 -15.93 -12.33 -10.60
C ILE A 118 -16.32 -13.22 -11.77
N SER A 119 -16.61 -12.66 -12.95
CA SER A 119 -17.04 -13.46 -14.10
C SER A 119 -15.98 -14.43 -14.62
N ALA A 120 -14.69 -14.09 -14.49
CA ALA A 120 -13.59 -14.93 -14.96
C ALA A 120 -13.14 -15.99 -13.93
N LEU A 121 -13.21 -15.68 -12.64
CA LEU A 121 -12.66 -16.54 -11.57
C LEU A 121 -13.73 -17.28 -10.77
N ASN A 122 -14.98 -16.82 -10.77
CA ASN A 122 -16.06 -17.56 -10.12
C ASN A 122 -16.33 -18.87 -10.86
N ASP A 123 -16.41 -19.96 -10.11
CA ASP A 123 -16.56 -21.33 -10.62
C ASP A 123 -15.39 -21.84 -11.49
N LYS A 124 -14.24 -21.15 -11.44
CA LYS A 124 -13.00 -21.62 -12.07
C LYS A 124 -12.37 -22.73 -11.24
N ASP A 125 -11.95 -23.80 -11.90
CA ASP A 125 -11.17 -24.86 -11.26
C ASP A 125 -9.73 -24.42 -11.02
N TYR A 126 -9.31 -24.48 -9.76
CA TYR A 126 -7.98 -24.12 -9.30
C TYR A 126 -7.46 -25.17 -8.31
N MET A 127 -6.39 -25.87 -8.69
CA MET A 127 -5.78 -26.94 -7.89
C MET A 127 -6.80 -27.97 -7.35
N GLN A 128 -7.62 -28.52 -8.25
CA GLN A 128 -8.67 -29.51 -7.95
C GLN A 128 -9.81 -28.99 -7.04
N ARG A 129 -9.97 -27.66 -6.93
CA ARG A 129 -11.08 -27.04 -6.21
C ARG A 129 -11.68 -25.91 -7.04
N THR A 130 -13.00 -25.87 -7.09
CA THR A 130 -13.74 -24.83 -7.80
C THR A 130 -13.82 -23.57 -6.94
N LEU A 131 -13.23 -22.47 -7.39
CA LEU A 131 -13.22 -21.22 -6.64
C LEU A 131 -14.62 -20.60 -6.60
N LYS A 132 -14.95 -19.95 -5.47
CA LYS A 132 -16.17 -19.14 -5.36
C LYS A 132 -15.81 -17.70 -5.13
N VAL A 133 -16.09 -16.83 -6.09
CA VAL A 133 -15.73 -15.40 -6.03
C VAL A 133 -17.00 -14.56 -6.02
N ARG A 134 -17.15 -13.69 -5.04
CA ARG A 134 -18.33 -12.83 -4.86
C ARG A 134 -17.91 -11.47 -4.33
N ILE A 135 -18.75 -10.44 -4.50
CA ILE A 135 -18.57 -9.19 -3.78
C ILE A 135 -18.68 -9.49 -2.28
N ALA A 136 -17.69 -9.09 -1.50
CA ALA A 136 -17.74 -9.21 -0.06
C ALA A 136 -18.67 -8.13 0.50
N ASN A 137 -19.55 -8.54 1.42
CA ASN A 137 -20.13 -7.56 2.33
C ASN A 137 -19.01 -7.04 3.21
N ASP A 138 -19.00 -5.73 3.48
CA ASP A 138 -17.95 -5.11 4.29
C ASP A 138 -17.67 -5.99 5.51
N PRO A 139 -16.42 -6.46 5.69
CA PRO A 139 -16.08 -7.12 6.92
C PRO A 139 -16.34 -6.08 7.99
N LYS A 140 -17.39 -6.28 8.79
CA LYS A 140 -17.51 -5.60 10.09
C LYS A 140 -16.14 -5.75 10.70
N HIS A 141 -15.41 -4.65 10.80
CA HIS A 141 -14.16 -4.63 11.53
C HIS A 141 -14.51 -5.32 12.84
N PRO A 142 -13.87 -6.46 13.20
CA PRO A 142 -13.99 -6.88 14.58
C PRO A 142 -13.45 -5.67 15.32
N GLU A 143 -14.34 -4.88 15.94
CA GLU A 143 -13.96 -3.92 16.94
C GLU A 143 -12.94 -4.68 17.77
N ILE A 144 -11.69 -4.25 17.67
CA ILE A 144 -10.66 -4.74 18.54
C ILE A 144 -11.13 -4.13 19.84
N ASP A 145 -11.97 -4.87 20.58
CA ASP A 145 -12.30 -4.54 21.96
C ASP A 145 -10.94 -4.32 22.59
N GLU A 146 -10.63 -3.05 22.83
CA GLU A 146 -9.42 -2.61 23.50
C GLU A 146 -9.45 -3.32 24.84
N ALA A 147 -8.75 -4.45 24.90
CA ALA A 147 -8.63 -5.23 26.09
C ALA A 147 -7.89 -4.34 27.09
N GLU A 148 -8.66 -3.86 28.07
CA GLU A 148 -8.17 -3.41 29.37
C GLU A 148 -7.00 -4.30 29.81
N GLN A 149 -5.87 -3.66 30.12
CA GLN A 149 -4.74 -4.09 30.98
C GLN A 149 -3.58 -3.10 30.70
N GLU A 150 -3.09 -2.27 31.61
CA GLU A 150 -3.14 -2.17 33.08
C GLU A 150 -3.24 -0.71 33.54
#